data_AF-A0A420YMR6-F1
#
_entry.id   AF-A0A420YMR6-F1
#
_cell.length_a   1.000
_cell.length_b   1.000
_cell.length_c   1.000
_cell.angle_alpha   90.00
_cell.angle_beta   90.00
_cell.angle_gamma   90.00
#
_symmetry.space_group_name_H-M   'P 1'
#
loop_
_entity.id
_entity.type
_entity.pdbx_description
1 polymer ?
#
loop_
_entity_poly.entity_id
_entity_poly.type
_entity_poly.pdbx_seq_one_letter_code
_entity_poly.pdbx_strand_id
1 'polypeptide(L)'
;MAEAAIIATDIAEVIGTAIAINLLIPQIPLVAGCALSILDVMVILFFYQPNGTMRGLRAFEFFVVLLVLAVVVCFCIQLSLIDKATTTVGHVFRGYIPSSAIVQQKGLYQACGILGATVMPHSLYLGSGVVQARLKDYDEQKGLLPADMEPRSAASSVHEGLVADKATYIPSLKAIRHSLKYSIAELAICLFTFALFVNSAILIVAGASLYQNPEAEDADIFGIHDLLSKSISPGAGTVFALALLFSGVSAGIVCTIAGQMVSEGALNWTLKPWLRRLVTRSISITPSIIIAGAVGRTGLDAALNGSQVALSVVLPFVTAPLIWFTCRSRYMTVQPGMARFARQAATAKPIDEETGSGSLWRRIVFKKNDGVRADGSVTMANSWLVCILAVLVWLVITVLNIANLVLLGKQ
;
A
#
# COMPACT_ATOMS: atom_id res chain seq x y z
N MET A 1 13.63 -0.02 7.71
CA MET A 1 12.76 -1.02 7.05
C MET A 1 11.61 -0.40 6.29
N ALA A 2 10.71 0.38 6.91
CA ALA A 2 9.58 0.98 6.19
C ALA A 2 9.99 1.93 5.03
N GLU A 3 10.99 2.80 5.22
CA GLU A 3 11.58 3.61 4.13
C GLU A 3 12.20 2.74 3.02
N ALA A 4 12.83 1.62 3.37
CA ALA A 4 13.39 0.70 2.38
C ALA A 4 12.29 0.03 1.55
N ALA A 5 11.15 -0.32 2.16
CA ALA A 5 9.98 -0.79 1.42
C ALA A 5 9.42 0.31 0.49
N ILE A 6 9.37 1.56 0.94
CA ILE A 6 8.93 2.67 0.08
C ILE A 6 9.86 2.82 -1.13
N ILE A 7 11.17 2.77 -0.93
CA ILE A 7 12.15 2.84 -2.03
C ILE A 7 12.00 1.64 -2.97
N ALA A 8 11.82 0.42 -2.46
CA ALA A 8 11.61 -0.77 -3.28
C ALA A 8 10.32 -0.68 -4.11
N THR A 9 9.23 -0.16 -3.55
CA THR A 9 8.00 0.13 -4.30
C THR A 9 8.24 1.20 -5.37
N ASP A 10 8.97 2.27 -5.04
CA ASP A 10 9.24 3.36 -5.98
C ASP A 10 10.10 2.89 -7.17
N ILE A 11 11.04 1.95 -6.95
CA ILE A 11 11.76 1.29 -8.04
C ILE A 11 10.80 0.55 -8.98
N ALA A 12 9.87 -0.23 -8.44
CA ALA A 12 8.87 -0.93 -9.24
C ALA A 12 8.00 0.04 -10.05
N GLU A 13 7.66 1.19 -9.45
CA GLU A 13 6.85 2.22 -10.07
C GLU A 13 7.58 2.94 -11.21
N VAL A 14 8.88 3.26 -11.01
CA VAL A 14 9.76 3.84 -12.05
C VAL A 14 9.86 2.89 -13.23
N ILE A 15 10.12 1.60 -12.97
CA ILE A 15 10.25 0.58 -14.02
C ILE A 15 8.92 0.42 -14.76
N GLY A 16 7.80 0.30 -14.05
CA GLY A 16 6.47 0.19 -14.64
C GLY A 16 6.09 1.39 -15.50
N THR A 17 6.44 2.60 -15.05
CA THR A 17 6.24 3.85 -15.80
C THR A 17 7.09 3.87 -17.07
N ALA A 18 8.36 3.47 -16.99
CA ALA A 18 9.25 3.40 -18.15
C ALA A 18 8.76 2.39 -19.20
N ILE A 19 8.29 1.22 -18.75
CA ILE A 19 7.68 0.20 -19.61
C ILE A 19 6.41 0.74 -20.26
N ALA A 20 5.52 1.38 -19.49
CA ALA A 20 4.28 1.95 -20.02
C ALA A 20 4.52 3.02 -21.09
N ILE A 21 5.52 3.90 -20.88
CA ILE A 21 5.91 4.92 -21.86
C ILE A 21 6.45 4.26 -23.13
N ASN A 22 7.30 3.23 -22.99
CA ASN A 22 7.84 2.51 -24.15
C ASN A 22 6.74 1.77 -24.93
N LEU A 23 5.72 1.23 -24.24
CA LEU A 23 4.56 0.60 -24.89
C LEU A 23 3.69 1.62 -25.64
N LEU A 24 3.48 2.83 -25.09
CA LEU A 24 2.71 3.88 -25.75
C LEU A 24 3.45 4.51 -26.92
N ILE A 25 4.76 4.74 -26.76
CA ILE A 25 5.62 5.37 -27.76
C ILE A 25 6.90 4.53 -27.89
N PRO A 26 6.91 3.52 -28.80
CA PRO A 26 8.05 2.61 -28.97
C PRO A 26 9.37 3.28 -29.33
N GLN A 27 9.31 4.52 -29.83
CA GLN A 27 10.48 5.33 -30.17
C GLN A 27 11.24 5.86 -28.93
N ILE A 28 10.62 5.85 -27.75
CA ILE A 28 11.25 6.33 -26.53
C ILE A 28 12.02 5.16 -25.89
N PRO A 29 13.36 5.25 -25.76
CA PRO A 29 14.14 4.19 -25.12
C PRO A 29 13.81 4.07 -23.63
N LEU A 30 13.96 2.88 -23.06
CA LEU A 30 13.65 2.58 -21.64
C LEU A 30 14.40 3.51 -20.67
N VAL A 31 15.63 3.91 -21.02
CA VAL A 31 16.44 4.88 -20.26
C VAL A 31 15.74 6.24 -20.16
N ALA A 32 15.19 6.72 -21.28
CA ALA A 32 14.43 7.96 -21.31
C ALA A 32 13.09 7.81 -20.58
N GLY A 33 12.43 6.65 -20.67
CA GLY A 33 11.25 6.33 -19.88
C GLY A 33 11.51 6.43 -18.36
N CYS A 34 12.63 5.88 -17.89
CA CYS A 34 13.05 5.99 -16.49
C CYS A 34 13.30 7.44 -16.07
N ALA A 35 13.94 8.24 -16.93
CA ALA A 35 14.16 9.66 -16.66
C ALA A 35 12.86 10.47 -16.64
N LEU A 36 11.95 10.22 -17.59
CA LEU A 36 10.64 10.85 -17.67
C LEU A 36 9.74 10.50 -16.48
N SER A 37 10.00 9.39 -15.80
CA SER A 37 9.26 9.00 -14.61
C SER A 37 9.34 10.04 -13.49
N ILE A 38 10.31 10.97 -13.49
CA ILE A 38 10.41 12.07 -12.50
C ILE A 38 9.34 13.15 -12.71
N LEU A 39 8.70 13.20 -13.88
CA LEU A 39 7.64 14.15 -14.15
C LEU A 39 6.38 13.89 -13.31
N ASP A 40 6.23 12.68 -12.76
CA ASP A 40 5.19 12.36 -11.78
C ASP A 40 5.27 13.22 -10.52
N VAL A 41 6.47 13.66 -10.13
CA VAL A 41 6.69 14.58 -9.00
C VAL A 41 6.10 15.94 -9.32
N MET A 42 6.17 16.37 -10.59
CA MET A 42 5.51 17.60 -11.04
C MET A 42 3.99 17.45 -11.01
N VAL A 43 3.46 16.28 -11.36
CA VAL A 43 2.03 15.96 -11.23
C VAL A 43 1.60 16.05 -9.76
N ILE A 44 2.38 15.48 -8.83
CA ILE A 44 2.13 15.61 -7.39
C ILE A 44 2.14 17.07 -6.97
N LEU A 45 3.10 17.89 -7.42
CA LEU A 45 3.14 19.31 -7.08
C LEU A 45 1.94 20.09 -7.63
N PHE A 46 1.44 19.71 -8.82
CA PHE A 46 0.26 20.32 -9.44
C PHE A 46 -1.04 19.97 -8.69
N PHE A 47 -1.20 18.73 -8.25
CA PHE A 47 -2.40 18.26 -7.55
C PHE A 47 -2.35 18.48 -6.03
N TYR A 48 -1.16 18.56 -5.42
CA TYR A 48 -0.97 18.82 -4.01
C TYR A 48 -1.07 20.32 -3.71
N GLN A 49 -2.29 20.81 -3.55
CA GLN A 49 -2.56 22.13 -2.98
C GLN A 49 -2.92 21.95 -1.49
N PRO A 50 -2.07 22.39 -0.54
CA PRO A 50 -2.28 22.21 0.90
C PRO A 50 -3.62 22.77 1.42
N ASN A 51 -4.18 23.77 0.72
CA ASN A 51 -5.40 24.48 1.09
C ASN A 51 -6.51 24.38 0.01
N GLY A 52 -6.35 23.52 -0.99
CA GLY A 52 -7.28 23.39 -2.12
C GLY A 52 -8.37 22.36 -1.87
N THR A 53 -9.50 22.50 -2.56
CA THR A 53 -10.52 21.43 -2.60
C THR A 53 -9.93 20.17 -3.24
N MET A 54 -10.03 19.01 -2.59
CA MET A 54 -9.56 17.68 -3.08
C MET A 54 -10.26 17.18 -4.36
N ARG A 55 -10.92 18.07 -5.11
CA ARG A 55 -11.66 17.78 -6.34
C ARG A 55 -10.73 17.30 -7.46
N GLY A 56 -9.55 17.92 -7.61
CA GLY A 56 -8.58 17.52 -8.63
C GLY A 56 -8.08 16.09 -8.44
N LEU A 57 -7.66 15.75 -7.21
CA LEU A 57 -7.21 14.41 -6.87
C LEU A 57 -8.31 13.36 -7.04
N ARG A 58 -9.53 13.64 -6.55
CA ARG A 58 -10.67 12.72 -6.72
C ARG A 58 -11.05 12.51 -8.19
N ALA A 59 -10.97 13.55 -9.01
CA ALA A 59 -11.22 13.42 -10.45
C ALA A 59 -10.16 12.56 -11.13
N PHE A 60 -8.89 12.75 -10.76
CA PHE A 60 -7.78 11.90 -11.23
C PHE A 60 -7.96 10.44 -10.79
N GLU A 61 -8.29 10.18 -9.53
CA GLU A 61 -8.59 8.83 -9.03
C GLU A 61 -9.75 8.17 -9.78
N PHE A 62 -10.84 8.91 -10.04
CA PHE A 62 -11.97 8.40 -10.81
C PHE A 62 -11.58 8.03 -12.24
N PHE A 63 -10.73 8.85 -12.87
CA PHE A 63 -10.19 8.56 -14.20
C PHE A 63 -9.32 7.30 -14.19
N VAL A 64 -8.44 7.11 -13.20
CA VAL A 64 -7.64 5.89 -13.04
C VAL A 64 -8.53 4.67 -12.84
N VAL A 65 -9.56 4.76 -12.00
CA VAL A 65 -10.52 3.67 -11.76
C VAL A 65 -11.22 3.26 -13.06
N LEU A 66 -11.61 4.22 -13.90
CA LEU A 66 -12.23 3.94 -15.20
C LEU A 66 -11.27 3.17 -16.13
N LEU A 67 -9.99 3.54 -16.18
CA LEU A 67 -8.99 2.83 -16.97
C LEU A 67 -8.76 1.41 -16.45
N VAL A 68 -8.65 1.25 -15.12
CA VAL A 68 -8.50 -0.09 -14.51
C VAL A 68 -9.72 -0.95 -14.82
N LEU A 69 -10.93 -0.41 -14.72
CA LEU A 69 -12.16 -1.12 -15.09
C LEU A 69 -12.15 -1.56 -16.56
N ALA A 70 -11.68 -0.72 -17.48
CA ALA A 70 -11.55 -1.08 -18.88
C ALA A 70 -10.58 -2.26 -19.07
N VAL A 71 -9.44 -2.26 -18.35
CA VAL A 71 -8.49 -3.40 -18.35
C VAL A 71 -9.14 -4.66 -17.79
N VAL A 72 -9.91 -4.56 -16.71
CA VAL A 72 -10.65 -5.72 -16.17
C VAL A 72 -11.61 -6.28 -17.22
N VAL A 73 -12.33 -5.44 -17.95
CA VAL A 73 -13.21 -5.87 -19.05
C VAL A 73 -12.41 -6.56 -20.17
N CYS A 74 -11.24 -6.05 -20.54
CA CYS A 74 -10.37 -6.70 -21.51
C CYS A 74 -9.96 -8.11 -21.05
N PHE A 75 -9.59 -8.29 -19.78
CA PHE A 75 -9.28 -9.61 -19.24
C PHE A 75 -10.50 -10.53 -19.17
N CYS A 76 -11.70 -10.02 -18.86
CA CYS A 76 -12.93 -10.79 -18.94
C CYS A 76 -13.19 -11.32 -20.37
N ILE A 77 -12.96 -10.47 -21.38
CA ILE A 77 -13.10 -10.85 -22.79
C ILE A 77 -12.06 -11.92 -23.14
N GLN A 78 -10.79 -11.74 -22.76
CA GLN A 78 -9.74 -12.74 -23.00
C GLN A 78 -10.10 -14.08 -22.35
N LEU A 79 -10.54 -14.09 -21.09
CA LEU A 79 -10.97 -15.30 -20.40
C LEU A 79 -12.12 -16.02 -21.14
N SER A 80 -13.02 -15.27 -21.78
CA SER A 80 -14.10 -15.84 -22.58
C SER A 80 -13.64 -16.38 -23.94
N LEU A 81 -12.51 -15.90 -24.45
CA LEU A 81 -11.92 -16.34 -25.73
C LEU A 81 -11.02 -17.57 -25.57
N ILE A 82 -10.65 -17.95 -24.34
CA ILE A 82 -9.87 -19.16 -24.09
C ILE A 82 -10.69 -20.39 -24.50
N ASP A 83 -10.11 -21.21 -25.38
CA ASP A 83 -10.76 -22.43 -25.87
C ASP A 83 -11.09 -23.39 -24.73
N LYS A 84 -12.37 -23.75 -24.62
CA LYS A 84 -12.89 -24.69 -23.61
C LYS A 84 -12.32 -26.11 -23.76
N ALA A 85 -11.65 -26.39 -24.88
CA ALA A 85 -11.05 -27.69 -25.20
C ALA A 85 -9.71 -27.94 -24.45
N THR A 86 -8.95 -26.89 -24.13
CA THR A 86 -7.62 -27.01 -23.48
C THR A 86 -7.65 -26.71 -21.97
N THR A 87 -8.56 -25.86 -21.49
CA THR A 87 -8.68 -25.52 -20.06
C THR A 87 -10.10 -25.72 -19.54
N THR A 88 -10.34 -26.81 -18.82
CA THR A 88 -11.61 -27.01 -18.09
C THR A 88 -11.62 -26.19 -16.81
N VAL A 89 -12.80 -25.68 -16.41
CA VAL A 89 -13.02 -24.96 -15.14
C VAL A 89 -12.46 -25.73 -13.92
N GLY A 90 -12.53 -27.07 -13.95
CA GLY A 90 -11.95 -27.93 -12.92
C GLY A 90 -10.42 -27.82 -12.78
N HIS A 91 -9.68 -27.60 -13.88
CA HIS A 91 -8.23 -27.38 -13.83
C HIS A 91 -7.87 -26.04 -13.20
N VAL A 92 -8.65 -24.99 -13.48
CA VAL A 92 -8.48 -23.67 -12.86
C VAL A 92 -8.70 -23.76 -11.35
N PHE A 93 -9.79 -24.39 -10.90
CA PHE A 93 -10.05 -24.57 -9.46
C PHE A 93 -9.02 -25.47 -8.78
N ARG A 94 -8.48 -26.48 -9.47
CA ARG A 94 -7.36 -27.28 -8.96
C ARG A 94 -6.09 -26.45 -8.78
N GLY A 95 -5.89 -25.40 -9.58
CA GLY A 95 -4.78 -24.45 -9.43
C GLY A 95 -4.82 -23.62 -8.15
N TYR A 96 -5.99 -23.43 -7.54
CA TYR A 96 -6.11 -22.78 -6.22
C TYR A 96 -5.64 -23.66 -5.05
N ILE A 97 -5.48 -24.97 -5.29
CA ILE A 97 -4.98 -25.90 -4.27
C ILE A 97 -3.44 -25.83 -4.26
N PRO A 98 -2.80 -25.66 -3.10
CA PRO A 98 -1.35 -25.64 -3.00
C PRO A 98 -0.72 -26.89 -3.61
N SER A 99 0.29 -26.71 -4.45
CA SER A 99 1.04 -27.80 -5.09
C SER A 99 2.52 -27.75 -4.72
N SER A 100 3.20 -28.89 -4.85
CA SER A 100 4.65 -28.99 -4.58
C SER A 100 5.51 -28.09 -5.48
N ALA A 101 4.95 -27.55 -6.57
CA ALA A 101 5.62 -26.60 -7.45
C ALA A 101 5.96 -25.27 -6.74
N ILE A 102 5.21 -24.89 -5.71
CA ILE A 102 5.47 -23.67 -4.90
C ILE A 102 6.79 -23.80 -4.13
N VAL A 103 7.23 -25.02 -3.82
CA VAL A 103 8.45 -25.29 -3.04
C VAL A 103 9.71 -25.37 -3.93
N GLN A 104 9.55 -25.41 -5.26
CA GLN A 104 10.66 -25.34 -6.20
C GLN A 104 11.25 -23.93 -6.26
N GLN A 105 12.55 -23.79 -6.54
CA GLN A 105 13.26 -22.50 -6.45
C GLN A 105 12.63 -21.37 -7.30
N LYS A 106 12.31 -21.63 -8.58
CA LYS A 106 11.65 -20.65 -9.45
C LYS A 106 10.23 -20.30 -8.95
N GLY A 107 9.44 -21.31 -8.57
CA GLY A 107 8.08 -21.15 -8.08
C GLY A 107 8.02 -20.41 -6.73
N LEU A 108 8.96 -20.66 -5.84
CA LEU A 108 9.07 -19.99 -4.55
C LEU A 108 9.42 -18.51 -4.71
N TYR A 109 10.36 -18.19 -5.62
CA TYR A 109 10.72 -16.81 -5.93
C TYR A 109 9.53 -16.03 -6.49
N GLN A 110 8.80 -16.62 -7.45
CA GLN A 110 7.57 -16.02 -7.99
C GLN A 110 6.47 -15.88 -6.94
N ALA A 111 6.27 -16.89 -6.08
CA ALA A 111 5.27 -16.82 -5.01
C ALA A 111 5.61 -15.70 -4.00
N CYS A 112 6.87 -15.55 -3.61
CA CYS A 112 7.32 -14.45 -2.76
C CYS A 112 7.14 -13.10 -3.46
N GLY A 113 7.44 -13.00 -4.76
CA GLY A 113 7.19 -11.81 -5.56
C GLY A 113 5.71 -11.41 -5.58
N ILE A 114 4.80 -12.36 -5.85
CA ILE A 114 3.35 -12.13 -5.82
C ILE A 114 2.90 -11.69 -4.42
N LEU A 115 3.45 -12.30 -3.37
CA LEU A 115 3.12 -11.94 -1.98
C LEU A 115 3.56 -10.51 -1.64
N GLY A 116 4.76 -10.11 -2.04
CA GLY A 116 5.28 -8.75 -1.85
C GLY A 116 4.54 -7.70 -2.68
N ALA A 117 4.16 -8.04 -3.91
CA ALA A 117 3.39 -7.17 -4.79
C ALA A 117 1.94 -6.96 -4.30
N THR A 118 1.34 -7.99 -3.68
CA THR A 118 -0.05 -7.91 -3.18
C THR A 118 -0.15 -7.27 -1.80
N VAL A 119 0.82 -7.52 -0.92
CA VAL A 119 0.81 -6.99 0.45
C VAL A 119 1.90 -5.93 0.59
N MET A 120 1.55 -4.71 0.17
CA MET A 120 2.43 -3.56 0.24
C MET A 120 2.53 -3.00 1.68
N PRO A 121 3.73 -2.94 2.30
CA PRO A 121 3.86 -2.51 3.69
C PRO A 121 3.44 -1.06 3.95
N HIS A 122 3.66 -0.16 2.98
CA HIS A 122 3.29 1.25 3.10
C HIS A 122 1.76 1.45 3.09
N SER A 123 1.00 0.58 2.42
CA SER A 123 -0.47 0.60 2.41
C SER A 123 -1.06 0.30 3.80
N LEU A 124 -0.37 -0.48 4.64
CA LEU A 124 -0.76 -0.72 6.03
C LEU A 124 -0.68 0.58 6.86
N TYR A 125 0.38 1.37 6.68
CA TYR A 125 0.53 2.67 7.35
C TYR A 125 -0.48 3.68 6.82
N LEU A 126 -0.64 3.78 5.50
CA LEU A 126 -1.61 4.67 4.88
C LEU A 126 -3.03 4.42 5.37
N GLY A 127 -3.47 3.15 5.35
CA GLY A 127 -4.81 2.78 5.78
C GLY A 127 -5.09 3.21 7.22
N SER A 128 -4.10 3.08 8.11
CA SER A 128 -4.24 3.51 9.51
C SER A 128 -4.40 5.03 9.66
N GLY A 129 -3.77 5.84 8.80
CA GLY A 129 -3.88 7.29 8.83
C GLY A 129 -5.16 7.81 8.15
N VAL A 130 -5.55 7.26 7.01
CA VAL A 130 -6.75 7.68 6.26
C VAL A 130 -8.04 7.44 7.06
N VAL A 131 -8.09 6.36 7.85
CA VAL A 131 -9.24 6.05 8.71
C VAL A 131 -9.46 7.12 9.80
N GLN A 132 -8.42 7.85 10.23
CA GLN A 132 -8.56 8.90 11.24
C GLN A 132 -9.45 10.05 10.77
N ALA A 133 -9.33 10.46 9.50
CA ALA A 133 -10.18 11.49 8.92
C ALA A 133 -11.65 11.04 8.88
N ARG A 134 -11.91 9.80 8.47
CA ARG A 134 -13.27 9.22 8.45
C ARG A 134 -13.92 9.16 9.83
N LEU A 135 -13.13 8.83 10.86
CA LEU A 135 -13.60 8.82 12.25
C LEU A 135 -14.00 10.22 12.72
N LYS A 136 -13.23 11.25 12.33
CA LYS A 136 -13.54 12.64 12.64
C LYS A 136 -14.80 13.12 11.93
N ASP A 137 -14.93 12.84 10.64
CA ASP A 137 -16.11 13.22 9.85
C ASP A 137 -17.40 12.59 10.42
N TYR A 138 -17.33 11.35 10.89
CA TYR A 138 -18.47 10.69 11.54
C TYR A 138 -18.88 11.39 12.84
N ASP A 139 -17.91 11.74 13.68
CA ASP A 139 -18.18 12.42 14.95
C ASP A 139 -18.67 13.87 14.72
N GLU A 140 -18.19 14.55 13.69
CA GLU A 140 -18.70 15.86 13.23
C GLU A 140 -20.18 15.76 12.81
N GLN A 141 -20.51 14.83 11.90
CA GLN A 141 -21.89 14.67 11.39
C GLN A 141 -22.89 14.23 12.46
N LYS A 142 -22.44 13.49 13.47
CA LYS A 142 -23.29 13.01 14.57
C LYS A 142 -23.30 13.92 15.78
N GLY A 143 -22.63 15.07 15.73
CA GLY A 143 -22.55 16.01 16.85
C GLY A 143 -21.91 15.40 18.10
N LEU A 144 -20.96 14.46 17.91
CA LEU A 144 -20.26 13.76 18.99
C LEU A 144 -18.94 14.45 19.38
N LEU A 145 -18.62 15.57 18.73
CA LEU A 145 -17.50 16.42 19.11
C LEU A 145 -17.81 17.23 20.39
N PRO A 146 -16.79 17.54 21.19
CA PRO A 146 -16.93 18.46 22.32
C PRO A 146 -17.43 19.83 21.86
N ALA A 147 -18.43 20.40 22.56
CA ALA A 147 -19.02 21.70 22.24
C ALA A 147 -18.10 22.90 22.55
N ASP A 148 -17.01 22.66 23.27
CA ASP A 148 -16.09 23.66 23.83
C ASP A 148 -14.94 24.08 22.89
N MET A 149 -14.97 23.69 21.61
CA MET A 149 -14.05 24.21 20.61
C MET A 149 -14.76 24.48 19.28
N GLU A 150 -15.01 25.76 18.99
CA GLU A 150 -15.21 26.20 17.60
C GLU A 150 -13.99 25.78 16.76
N PRO A 151 -14.20 25.27 15.53
CA PRO A 151 -13.11 25.05 14.61
C PRO A 151 -12.57 26.41 14.19
N ARG A 152 -11.45 26.86 14.79
CA ARG A 152 -10.63 27.85 14.09
C ARG A 152 -10.20 27.19 12.79
N SER A 153 -10.83 27.60 11.69
CA SER A 153 -10.53 27.20 10.33
C SER A 153 -9.04 26.99 10.14
N ALA A 154 -8.67 25.85 9.56
CA ALA A 154 -7.31 25.48 9.18
C ALA A 154 -6.63 26.45 8.17
N ALA A 155 -7.23 27.61 7.88
CA ALA A 155 -6.76 28.61 6.94
C ALA A 155 -5.84 29.68 7.55
N SER A 156 -5.53 29.65 8.85
CA SER A 156 -4.60 30.61 9.47
C SER A 156 -3.49 29.90 10.25
N SER A 157 -2.56 29.29 9.52
CA SER A 157 -1.24 28.91 10.06
C SER A 157 -0.10 29.35 9.13
N VAL A 158 -0.24 30.55 8.55
CA VAL A 158 0.86 31.25 7.89
C VAL A 158 1.10 32.59 8.58
N HIS A 159 1.39 32.57 9.88
CA HIS A 159 2.42 33.44 10.46
C HIS A 159 2.67 33.08 11.93
N GLU A 160 3.95 33.18 12.26
CA GLU A 160 4.55 33.25 13.59
C GLU A 160 4.73 31.96 14.39
N GLY A 161 6.01 31.67 14.61
CA GLY A 161 6.51 30.60 15.44
C GLY A 161 6.10 30.79 16.89
N LEU A 162 5.24 29.90 17.34
CA LEU A 162 5.11 29.47 18.72
C LEU A 162 4.56 28.04 18.65
N VAL A 163 5.16 27.15 19.44
CA VAL A 163 4.88 25.71 19.49
C VAL A 163 3.37 25.48 19.52
N ALA A 164 2.81 25.05 18.38
CA ALA A 164 1.39 24.75 18.27
C ALA A 164 1.08 23.55 19.16
N ASP A 165 0.30 23.82 20.20
CA ASP A 165 -0.24 22.85 21.15
C ASP A 165 -1.08 21.80 20.40
N LYS A 166 -0.44 20.69 19.99
CA LYS A 166 -1.01 19.69 19.08
C LYS A 166 -2.04 18.84 19.85
N ALA A 167 -3.27 19.35 19.93
CA ALA A 167 -4.39 18.62 20.52
C ALA A 167 -4.62 17.30 19.77
N THR A 168 -4.45 16.17 20.45
CA THR A 168 -4.60 14.83 19.86
C THR A 168 -6.08 14.44 19.88
N TYR A 169 -6.65 14.18 18.71
CA TYR A 169 -8.02 13.74 18.54
C TYR A 169 -8.22 12.29 19.04
N ILE A 170 -9.21 12.07 19.90
CA ILE A 170 -9.63 10.76 20.41
C ILE A 170 -11.07 10.51 19.94
N PRO A 171 -11.30 9.51 19.08
CA PRO A 171 -12.61 9.26 18.48
C PRO A 171 -13.61 8.63 19.44
N SER A 172 -14.90 8.80 19.16
CA SER A 172 -15.97 8.16 19.93
C SER A 172 -16.04 6.64 19.69
N LEU A 173 -16.57 5.90 20.66
CA LEU A 173 -16.77 4.45 20.54
C LEU A 173 -17.72 4.10 19.37
N LYS A 174 -18.70 4.97 19.09
CA LYS A 174 -19.67 4.78 18.00
C LYS A 174 -18.98 4.94 16.64
N ALA A 175 -18.14 5.97 16.48
CA ALA A 175 -17.34 6.17 15.27
C ALA A 175 -16.43 4.96 14.99
N ILE A 176 -15.72 4.48 16.01
CA ILE A 176 -14.82 3.32 15.87
C ILE A 176 -15.58 2.08 15.40
N ARG A 177 -16.70 1.72 16.05
CA ARG A 177 -17.48 0.53 15.66
C ARG A 177 -18.06 0.64 14.26
N HIS A 178 -18.54 1.82 13.87
CA HIS A 178 -19.09 2.04 12.54
C HIS A 178 -17.99 1.97 11.47
N SER A 179 -16.92 2.75 11.65
CA SER A 179 -15.78 2.82 10.74
C SER A 179 -15.09 1.46 10.59
N LEU A 180 -14.95 0.69 11.67
CA LEU A 180 -14.35 -0.65 11.61
C LEU A 180 -15.17 -1.61 10.73
N LYS A 181 -16.50 -1.67 10.93
CA LYS A 181 -17.38 -2.52 10.11
C LYS A 181 -17.35 -2.11 8.65
N TYR A 182 -17.43 -0.80 8.39
CA TYR A 182 -17.41 -0.27 7.03
C TYR A 182 -16.07 -0.56 6.34
N SER A 183 -14.94 -0.28 7.01
CA SER A 183 -13.61 -0.51 6.46
C SER A 183 -13.32 -1.99 6.22
N ILE A 184 -13.77 -2.89 7.11
CA ILE A 184 -13.66 -4.33 6.89
C ILE A 184 -14.46 -4.76 5.65
N ALA A 185 -15.71 -4.29 5.51
CA ALA A 185 -16.54 -4.62 4.37
C ALA A 185 -15.96 -4.08 3.05
N GLU A 186 -15.52 -2.82 3.04
CA GLU A 186 -14.88 -2.18 1.89
C GLU A 186 -13.62 -2.94 1.47
N LEU A 187 -12.70 -3.20 2.41
CA LEU A 187 -11.46 -3.93 2.11
C LEU A 187 -11.74 -5.38 1.66
N ALA A 188 -12.70 -6.07 2.28
CA ALA A 188 -13.06 -7.43 1.89
C ALA A 188 -13.65 -7.45 0.47
N ILE A 189 -14.59 -6.56 0.16
CA ILE A 189 -15.17 -6.46 -1.19
C ILE A 189 -14.05 -6.15 -2.19
N CYS A 190 -13.24 -5.12 -1.97
CA CYS A 190 -12.16 -4.75 -2.89
C CYS A 190 -11.15 -5.90 -3.12
N LEU A 191 -10.70 -6.58 -2.06
CA LEU A 191 -9.73 -7.67 -2.18
C LEU A 191 -10.31 -8.91 -2.85
N PHE A 192 -11.52 -9.36 -2.47
CA PHE A 192 -12.11 -10.58 -3.01
C PHE A 192 -12.69 -10.41 -4.41
N THR A 193 -13.23 -9.23 -4.74
CA THR A 193 -13.89 -8.99 -6.03
C THR A 193 -12.96 -8.44 -7.09
N PHE A 194 -12.13 -7.44 -6.78
CA PHE A 194 -11.27 -6.79 -7.77
C PHE A 194 -9.88 -7.41 -7.77
N ALA A 195 -9.16 -7.35 -6.65
CA ALA A 195 -7.75 -7.74 -6.63
C ALA A 195 -7.56 -9.23 -6.94
N LEU A 196 -8.32 -10.11 -6.26
CA LEU A 196 -8.25 -11.55 -6.50
C LEU A 196 -8.69 -11.91 -7.92
N PHE A 197 -9.77 -11.31 -8.42
CA PHE A 197 -10.23 -11.57 -9.79
C PHE A 197 -9.19 -11.20 -10.83
N VAL A 198 -8.63 -9.98 -10.75
CA VAL A 198 -7.65 -9.49 -11.73
C VAL A 198 -6.36 -10.32 -11.66
N ASN A 199 -5.84 -10.59 -10.46
CA ASN A 199 -4.62 -11.40 -10.30
C ASN A 199 -4.83 -12.82 -10.85
N SER A 200 -5.97 -13.44 -10.57
CA SER A 200 -6.32 -14.76 -11.11
C SER A 200 -6.51 -14.71 -12.62
N ALA A 201 -7.18 -13.69 -13.16
CA ALA A 201 -7.41 -13.54 -14.59
C ALA A 201 -6.09 -13.43 -15.36
N ILE A 202 -5.16 -12.59 -14.89
CA ILE A 202 -3.82 -12.44 -15.48
C ILE A 202 -3.09 -13.79 -15.48
N LEU A 203 -3.10 -14.51 -14.35
CA LEU A 203 -2.40 -15.79 -14.23
C LEU A 203 -3.03 -16.88 -15.12
N ILE A 204 -4.36 -16.93 -15.21
CA ILE A 204 -5.09 -17.88 -16.06
C ILE A 204 -4.84 -17.58 -17.54
N VAL A 205 -4.92 -16.32 -17.97
CA VAL A 205 -4.63 -15.92 -19.35
C VAL A 205 -3.19 -16.24 -19.70
N ALA A 206 -2.24 -15.90 -18.83
CA ALA A 206 -0.83 -16.25 -19.04
C ALA A 206 -0.65 -17.77 -19.16
N GLY A 207 -1.23 -18.54 -18.25
CA GLY A 207 -1.18 -20.00 -18.30
C GLY A 207 -1.89 -20.63 -19.50
N ALA A 208 -2.98 -20.05 -20.00
CA ALA A 208 -3.72 -20.62 -21.13
C ALA A 208 -3.09 -20.25 -22.48
N SER A 209 -2.57 -19.03 -22.61
CA SER A 209 -2.08 -18.50 -23.89
C SER A 209 -0.57 -18.65 -24.08
N LEU A 210 0.21 -18.81 -23.01
CA LEU A 210 1.68 -18.82 -23.09
C LEU A 210 2.36 -20.12 -22.61
N TYR A 211 1.66 -21.04 -21.93
CA TYR A 211 2.29 -22.19 -21.25
C TYR A 211 3.05 -23.17 -22.13
N GLN A 212 2.75 -23.28 -23.43
CA GLN A 212 3.47 -24.16 -24.37
C GLN A 212 4.49 -23.43 -25.26
N ASN A 213 4.69 -22.12 -25.09
CA ASN A 213 5.67 -21.38 -25.86
C ASN A 213 7.01 -21.30 -25.10
N PRO A 214 8.11 -21.86 -25.63
CA PRO A 214 9.43 -21.73 -25.00
C PRO A 214 9.94 -20.27 -25.00
N GLU A 215 9.46 -19.41 -25.90
CA GLU A 215 9.70 -17.95 -25.86
C GLU A 215 8.91 -17.23 -24.76
N ALA A 216 8.00 -17.93 -24.07
CA ALA A 216 7.17 -17.36 -23.02
C ALA A 216 7.66 -17.65 -21.60
N GLU A 217 8.81 -18.31 -21.45
CA GLU A 217 9.43 -18.50 -20.12
C GLU A 217 9.76 -17.13 -19.46
N ASP A 218 9.93 -16.08 -20.28
CA ASP A 218 10.19 -14.69 -19.90
C ASP A 218 8.99 -13.75 -20.19
N ALA A 219 7.76 -14.27 -20.23
CA ALA A 219 6.57 -13.46 -20.48
C ALA A 219 6.43 -12.31 -19.46
N ASP A 220 6.66 -11.11 -19.95
CA ASP A 220 6.68 -9.87 -19.19
C ASP A 220 5.44 -9.01 -19.49
N ILE A 221 5.43 -7.79 -18.94
CA ILE A 221 4.33 -6.83 -19.13
C ILE A 221 4.08 -6.55 -20.63
N PHE A 222 5.12 -6.62 -21.46
CA PHE A 222 4.99 -6.43 -22.91
C PHE A 222 4.30 -7.62 -23.57
N GLY A 223 4.57 -8.85 -23.12
CA GLY A 223 3.84 -10.04 -23.58
C GLY A 223 2.33 -9.93 -23.36
N ILE A 224 1.91 -9.39 -22.21
CA ILE A 224 0.50 -9.13 -21.92
C ILE A 224 -0.07 -8.06 -22.85
N HIS A 225 0.65 -6.97 -23.07
CA HIS A 225 0.26 -5.91 -24.02
C HIS A 225 0.08 -6.46 -25.44
N ASP A 226 1.01 -7.28 -25.91
CA ASP A 226 0.98 -7.87 -27.24
C ASP A 226 -0.17 -8.87 -27.38
N LEU A 227 -0.44 -9.66 -26.33
CA LEU A 227 -1.62 -10.51 -26.29
C LEU A 227 -2.92 -9.70 -26.37
N LEU A 228 -3.05 -8.64 -25.57
CA LEU A 228 -4.26 -7.80 -25.60
C LEU A 228 -4.44 -7.13 -26.96
N SER A 229 -3.34 -6.66 -27.55
CA SER A 229 -3.32 -6.00 -28.86
C SER A 229 -3.71 -6.94 -30.01
N LYS A 230 -3.19 -8.18 -30.00
CA LYS A 230 -3.41 -9.17 -31.05
C LYS A 230 -4.75 -9.91 -30.89
N SER A 231 -5.16 -10.24 -29.67
CA SER A 231 -6.36 -11.05 -29.42
C SER A 231 -7.66 -10.25 -29.37
N ILE A 232 -7.62 -8.97 -28.94
CA ILE A 232 -8.82 -8.12 -28.86
C ILE A 232 -8.76 -7.01 -29.91
N SER A 233 -7.85 -6.05 -29.73
CA SER A 233 -7.63 -4.95 -30.65
C SER A 233 -6.40 -4.14 -30.24
N PRO A 234 -5.76 -3.39 -31.14
CA PRO A 234 -4.69 -2.45 -30.77
C PRO A 234 -5.12 -1.44 -29.70
N GLY A 235 -6.41 -1.06 -29.68
CA GLY A 235 -6.97 -0.17 -28.65
C GLY A 235 -6.99 -0.78 -27.25
N ALA A 236 -7.10 -2.11 -27.12
CA ALA A 236 -7.01 -2.77 -25.82
C ALA A 236 -5.58 -2.71 -25.24
N GLY A 237 -4.57 -2.85 -26.10
CA GLY A 237 -3.16 -2.66 -25.73
C GLY A 237 -2.87 -1.24 -25.25
N THR A 238 -3.37 -0.22 -25.97
CA THR A 238 -3.16 1.18 -25.56
C THR A 238 -3.87 1.51 -24.24
N VAL A 239 -5.09 1.00 -24.02
CA VAL A 239 -5.79 1.14 -22.73
C VAL A 239 -5.01 0.49 -21.59
N PHE A 240 -4.43 -0.69 -21.82
CA PHE A 240 -3.58 -1.37 -20.84
C PHE A 240 -2.32 -0.55 -20.51
N ALA A 241 -1.61 -0.06 -21.52
CA ALA A 241 -0.42 0.76 -21.31
C ALA A 241 -0.76 2.08 -20.59
N LEU A 242 -1.88 2.70 -20.93
CA LEU A 242 -2.36 3.93 -20.27
C LEU A 242 -2.77 3.67 -18.81
N ALA A 243 -3.46 2.57 -18.55
CA ALA A 243 -3.82 2.15 -17.20
C ALA A 243 -2.57 1.86 -16.35
N LEU A 244 -1.57 1.20 -16.92
CA LEU A 244 -0.28 0.94 -16.26
C LEU A 244 0.42 2.26 -15.90
N LEU A 245 0.47 3.22 -16.83
CA LEU A 245 1.09 4.53 -16.63
C LEU A 245 0.42 5.30 -15.48
N PHE A 246 -0.89 5.49 -15.54
CA PHE A 246 -1.60 6.29 -14.54
C PHE A 246 -1.77 5.57 -13.20
N SER A 247 -1.79 4.23 -13.19
CA SER A 247 -1.72 3.45 -11.95
C SER A 247 -0.39 3.69 -11.23
N GLY A 248 0.72 3.75 -11.97
CA GLY A 248 2.04 4.14 -11.43
C GLY A 248 2.00 5.51 -10.77
N VAL A 249 1.50 6.53 -11.47
CA VAL A 249 1.36 7.90 -10.91
C VAL A 249 0.49 7.92 -9.65
N SER A 250 -0.61 7.17 -9.63
CA SER A 250 -1.49 7.05 -8.45
C SER A 250 -0.78 6.38 -7.27
N ALA A 251 -0.06 5.28 -7.51
CA ALA A 251 0.75 4.61 -6.51
C ALA A 251 1.83 5.54 -5.93
N GLY A 252 2.37 6.44 -6.75
CA GLY A 252 3.34 7.45 -6.33
C GLY A 252 2.81 8.47 -5.32
N ILE A 253 1.56 8.91 -5.51
CA ILE A 253 0.87 9.79 -4.56
C ILE A 253 0.70 9.05 -3.22
N VAL A 254 0.23 7.80 -3.28
CA VAL A 254 0.04 6.96 -2.09
C VAL A 254 1.36 6.72 -1.36
N CYS A 255 2.44 6.39 -2.07
CA CYS A 255 3.77 6.21 -1.49
C CYS A 255 4.28 7.47 -0.80
N THR A 256 4.03 8.64 -1.37
CA THR A 256 4.41 9.92 -0.77
C THR A 256 3.69 10.15 0.55
N ILE A 257 2.37 9.91 0.60
CA ILE A 257 1.55 10.09 1.81
C ILE A 257 1.95 9.07 2.88
N ALA A 258 2.05 7.79 2.51
CA ALA A 258 2.46 6.73 3.43
C ALA A 258 3.86 6.98 3.98
N GLY A 259 4.75 7.45 3.11
CA GLY A 259 6.06 7.88 3.51
C GLY A 259 6.01 8.99 4.56
N GLN A 260 5.21 10.05 4.35
CA GLN A 260 5.13 11.14 5.31
C GLN A 260 4.71 10.63 6.69
N MET A 261 3.74 9.72 6.74
CA MET A 261 3.32 9.08 7.99
C MET A 261 4.46 8.31 8.66
N VAL A 262 5.27 7.60 7.89
CA VAL A 262 6.44 6.86 8.40
C VAL A 262 7.53 7.81 8.91
N SER A 263 7.90 8.84 8.15
CA SER A 263 9.01 9.73 8.52
C SER A 263 8.65 10.65 9.69
N GLU A 264 7.42 11.17 9.74
CA GLU A 264 6.96 12.00 10.86
C GLU A 264 6.72 11.15 12.11
N GLY A 265 6.21 9.92 11.96
CA GLY A 265 5.90 9.04 13.08
C GLY A 265 7.11 8.31 13.67
N ALA A 266 8.05 7.84 12.84
CA ALA A 266 9.17 7.00 13.27
C ALA A 266 10.51 7.74 13.30
N LEU A 267 10.74 8.69 12.39
CA LEU A 267 12.01 9.42 12.26
C LEU A 267 11.94 10.87 12.75
N ASN A 268 10.76 11.36 13.17
CA ASN A 268 10.47 12.75 13.52
C ASN A 268 10.98 13.76 12.47
N TRP A 269 11.04 13.35 11.19
CA TRP A 269 11.58 14.19 10.12
C TRP A 269 10.44 14.83 9.32
N THR A 270 10.33 16.15 9.41
CA THR A 270 9.28 16.93 8.73
C THR A 270 9.81 17.53 7.42
N LEU A 271 9.83 16.72 6.35
CA LEU A 271 10.09 17.20 4.99
C LEU A 271 8.77 17.53 4.28
N LYS A 272 8.80 18.54 3.40
CA LYS A 272 7.68 18.81 2.50
C LYS A 272 7.45 17.59 1.59
N PRO A 273 6.18 17.21 1.30
CA PRO A 273 5.89 15.97 0.55
C PRO A 273 6.56 15.93 -0.83
N TRP A 274 6.55 17.05 -1.57
CA TRP A 274 7.16 17.14 -2.89
C TRP A 274 8.67 16.93 -2.86
N LEU A 275 9.36 17.50 -1.86
CA LEU A 275 10.81 17.38 -1.72
C LEU A 275 11.19 15.95 -1.34
N ARG A 276 10.42 15.36 -0.43
CA ARG A 276 10.60 13.97 -0.04
C ARG A 276 10.40 13.02 -1.21
N ARG A 277 9.36 13.23 -2.02
CA ARG A 277 9.12 12.46 -3.25
C ARG A 277 10.26 12.64 -4.25
N LEU A 278 10.76 13.86 -4.47
CA LEU A 278 11.90 14.11 -5.35
C LEU A 278 13.14 13.33 -4.89
N VAL A 279 13.42 13.31 -3.58
CA VAL A 279 14.56 12.57 -3.01
C VAL A 279 14.38 11.07 -3.19
N THR A 280 13.24 10.49 -2.80
CA THR A 280 13.01 9.05 -2.94
C THR A 280 13.04 8.63 -4.42
N ARG A 281 12.47 9.46 -5.29
CA ARG A 281 12.42 9.23 -6.74
C ARG A 281 13.80 9.32 -7.39
N SER A 282 14.65 10.24 -6.95
CA SER A 282 16.03 10.31 -7.44
C SER A 282 16.84 9.07 -7.04
N ILE A 283 16.63 8.57 -5.81
CA ILE A 283 17.28 7.36 -5.32
C ILE A 283 16.83 6.12 -6.09
N SER A 284 15.55 6.03 -6.47
CA SER A 284 14.98 4.88 -7.21
C SER A 284 15.24 4.93 -8.72
N ILE A 285 15.27 6.12 -9.33
CA ILE A 285 15.58 6.31 -10.76
C ILE A 285 17.03 5.93 -11.08
N THR A 286 17.98 6.29 -10.23
CA THR A 286 19.42 6.06 -10.48
C THR A 286 19.76 4.60 -10.82
N PRO A 287 19.43 3.59 -10.00
CA PRO A 287 19.69 2.20 -10.34
C PRO A 287 18.88 1.75 -11.56
N SER A 288 17.66 2.25 -11.74
CA SER A 288 16.79 1.89 -12.88
C SER A 288 17.39 2.35 -14.21
N ILE A 289 17.95 3.56 -14.28
CA ILE A 289 18.65 4.09 -15.45
C ILE A 289 19.91 3.27 -15.76
N ILE A 290 20.69 2.93 -14.73
CA ILE A 290 21.92 2.13 -14.91
C ILE A 290 21.59 0.76 -15.49
N ILE A 291 20.58 0.08 -14.93
CA ILE A 291 20.13 -1.24 -15.40
C ILE A 291 19.56 -1.14 -16.82
N ALA A 292 18.77 -0.10 -17.11
CA ALA A 292 18.21 0.16 -18.43
C ALA A 292 19.29 0.40 -19.50
N GLY A 293 20.36 1.12 -19.15
CA GLY A 293 21.46 1.43 -20.07
C GLY A 293 22.42 0.27 -20.27
N ALA A 294 22.68 -0.54 -19.24
CA ALA A 294 23.67 -1.62 -19.28
C ALA A 294 23.10 -2.96 -19.77
N VAL A 295 21.89 -3.33 -19.32
CA VAL A 295 21.28 -4.65 -19.56
C VAL A 295 20.06 -4.53 -20.47
N GLY A 296 19.33 -3.41 -20.42
CA GLY A 296 18.10 -3.22 -21.18
C GLY A 296 16.90 -3.91 -20.54
N ARG A 297 15.94 -4.33 -21.37
CA ARG A 297 14.61 -4.81 -20.96
C ARG A 297 14.66 -5.93 -19.92
N THR A 298 15.40 -7.01 -20.19
CA THR A 298 15.55 -8.16 -19.30
C THR A 298 16.09 -7.79 -17.93
N GLY A 299 16.98 -6.79 -17.86
CA GLY A 299 17.50 -6.26 -16.61
C GLY A 299 16.44 -5.50 -15.81
N LEU A 300 15.61 -4.67 -16.46
CA LEU A 300 14.50 -3.99 -15.78
C LEU A 300 13.47 -4.99 -15.25
N ASP A 301 13.12 -6.02 -16.02
CA ASP A 301 12.13 -7.02 -15.60
C ASP A 301 12.65 -7.83 -14.40
N ALA A 302 13.93 -8.20 -14.41
CA ALA A 302 14.58 -8.82 -13.25
C ALA A 302 14.60 -7.89 -12.03
N ALA A 303 14.88 -6.60 -12.22
CA ALA A 303 14.86 -5.59 -11.16
C ALA A 303 13.44 -5.36 -10.61
N LEU A 304 12.43 -5.33 -11.47
CA LEU A 304 11.02 -5.27 -11.09
C LEU A 304 10.67 -6.46 -10.19
N ASN A 305 10.94 -7.69 -10.63
CA ASN A 305 10.66 -8.89 -9.86
C ASN A 305 11.44 -8.93 -8.53
N GLY A 306 12.71 -8.54 -8.57
CA GLY A 306 13.56 -8.44 -7.37
C GLY A 306 13.04 -7.43 -6.35
N SER A 307 12.51 -6.29 -6.80
CA SER A 307 11.91 -5.28 -5.92
C SER A 307 10.66 -5.82 -5.20
N GLN A 308 9.84 -6.65 -5.86
CA GLN A 308 8.67 -7.30 -5.25
C GLN A 308 9.09 -8.34 -4.20
N VAL A 309 10.13 -9.12 -4.48
CA VAL A 309 10.68 -10.06 -3.50
C VAL A 309 11.27 -9.32 -2.30
N ALA A 310 11.96 -8.20 -2.51
CA ALA A 310 12.46 -7.35 -1.42
C ALA A 310 11.32 -6.82 -0.53
N LEU A 311 10.18 -6.43 -1.12
CA LEU A 311 8.98 -6.03 -0.36
C LEU A 311 8.43 -7.18 0.50
N SER A 312 8.39 -8.40 -0.04
CA SER A 312 7.98 -9.59 0.71
C SER A 312 8.90 -9.85 1.91
N VAL A 313 10.22 -9.66 1.77
CA VAL A 313 11.18 -9.82 2.87
C VAL A 313 10.99 -8.76 3.96
N VAL A 314 10.59 -7.54 3.62
CA VAL A 314 10.32 -6.48 4.61
C VAL A 314 9.00 -6.69 5.35
N LEU A 315 8.04 -7.38 4.72
CA LEU A 315 6.67 -7.52 5.23
C LEU A 315 6.57 -8.13 6.65
N PRO A 316 7.28 -9.23 7.01
CA PRO A 316 7.27 -9.77 8.37
C PRO A 316 7.66 -8.77 9.45
N PHE A 317 8.62 -7.88 9.16
CA PHE A 317 9.11 -6.88 10.11
C PHE A 317 8.10 -5.77 10.36
N VAL A 318 7.28 -5.44 9.36
CA VAL A 318 6.22 -4.43 9.47
C VAL A 318 4.97 -5.01 10.12
N THR A 319 4.64 -6.26 9.81
CA THR A 319 3.43 -6.93 10.29
C THR A 319 3.56 -7.48 11.72
N ALA A 320 4.74 -7.90 12.17
CA ALA A 320 4.93 -8.43 13.53
C ALA A 320 4.52 -7.43 14.64
N PRO A 321 4.96 -6.16 14.64
CA PRO A 321 4.50 -5.18 15.62
C PRO A 321 2.99 -4.94 15.54
N LEU A 322 2.43 -4.90 14.33
CA LEU A 322 1.00 -4.68 14.11
C LEU A 322 0.14 -5.80 14.73
N ILE A 323 0.51 -7.06 14.50
CA ILE A 323 -0.15 -8.22 15.10
C ILE A 323 -0.03 -8.15 16.63
N TRP A 324 1.14 -7.79 17.14
CA TRP A 324 1.35 -7.67 18.59
C TRP A 324 0.49 -6.58 19.24
N PHE A 325 0.36 -5.41 18.62
CA PHE A 325 -0.48 -4.32 19.12
C PHE A 325 -1.97 -4.66 19.04
N THR A 326 -2.42 -5.27 17.94
CA THR A 326 -3.84 -5.58 17.72
C THR A 326 -4.36 -6.75 18.56
N CYS A 327 -3.49 -7.67 18.98
CA CYS A 327 -3.84 -8.79 19.84
C CYS A 327 -3.80 -8.48 21.34
N ARG A 328 -3.29 -7.30 21.75
CA ARG A 328 -3.15 -6.97 23.19
C ARG A 328 -4.21 -5.99 23.65
N SER A 329 -5.06 -6.44 24.58
CA SER A 329 -6.11 -5.62 25.20
C SER A 329 -5.57 -4.31 25.80
N ARG A 330 -4.33 -4.31 26.30
CA ARG A 330 -3.68 -3.10 26.83
C ARG A 330 -3.60 -1.92 25.85
N TYR A 331 -3.49 -2.19 24.55
CA TYR A 331 -3.40 -1.13 23.53
C TYR A 331 -4.73 -0.93 22.80
N MET A 332 -5.54 -1.98 22.69
CA MET A 332 -6.85 -1.96 22.06
C MET A 332 -7.99 -1.76 23.07
N THR A 333 -7.88 -0.77 23.96
CA THR A 333 -8.95 -0.38 24.89
C THR A 333 -9.43 1.02 24.61
N VAL A 334 -10.75 1.18 24.50
CA VAL A 334 -11.40 2.47 24.24
C VAL A 334 -12.30 2.82 25.42
N GLN A 335 -12.24 4.07 25.87
CA GLN A 335 -13.19 4.58 26.85
C GLN A 335 -14.52 4.92 26.15
N PRO A 336 -15.67 4.42 26.65
CA PRO A 336 -16.96 4.80 26.10
C PRO A 336 -17.22 6.30 26.32
N GLY A 337 -17.88 6.94 25.35
CA GLY A 337 -18.27 8.35 25.44
C GLY A 337 -18.16 9.10 24.11
N MET A 338 -18.27 10.42 24.22
CA MET A 338 -18.08 11.40 23.15
C MET A 338 -16.62 11.45 22.71
N ALA A 339 -16.36 12.03 21.52
CA ALA A 339 -15.00 12.32 21.10
C ALA A 339 -14.33 13.31 22.07
N ARG A 340 -13.00 13.27 22.16
CA ARG A 340 -12.23 14.13 23.08
C ARG A 340 -10.97 14.64 22.40
N PHE A 341 -10.45 15.76 22.87
CA PHE A 341 -9.13 16.25 22.49
C PHE A 341 -8.18 16.15 23.69
N ALA A 342 -7.10 15.38 23.57
CA ALA A 342 -6.04 15.35 24.55
C ALA A 342 -5.04 16.48 24.25
N ARG A 343 -4.99 17.48 25.13
CA ARG A 343 -4.07 18.62 25.02
C ARG A 343 -2.71 18.26 25.64
N GLN A 344 -1.63 18.53 24.93
CA GLN A 344 -0.28 18.23 25.40
C GLN A 344 0.18 19.39 26.28
N ALA A 345 -0.07 19.32 27.58
CA ALA A 345 0.27 20.42 28.49
C ALA A 345 1.78 20.74 28.42
N ALA A 346 2.13 21.90 27.85
CA ALA A 346 3.50 22.39 27.68
C ALA A 346 4.20 22.80 29.00
N THR A 347 3.66 22.42 30.16
CA THR A 347 4.22 22.71 31.48
C THR A 347 4.22 21.45 32.35
N ALA A 348 5.13 20.53 32.05
CA ALA A 348 5.66 19.61 33.05
C ALA A 348 7.15 19.93 33.19
N LYS A 349 7.58 20.35 34.39
CA LYS A 349 8.99 20.53 34.75
C LYS A 349 9.81 19.31 34.28
N PRO A 350 11.09 19.50 33.88
CA PRO A 350 11.96 18.37 33.63
C PRO A 350 12.10 17.61 34.95
N ILE A 351 11.63 16.37 34.97
CA ILE A 351 11.91 15.41 36.03
C ILE A 351 12.90 14.42 35.41
N ASP A 352 13.92 14.14 36.18
CA ASP A 352 15.21 13.55 35.81
C ASP A 352 15.16 12.39 34.81
N GLU A 353 16.17 12.38 33.95
CA GLU A 353 16.52 11.32 33.00
C GLU A 353 16.73 9.99 33.72
N GLU A 354 15.67 9.19 33.90
CA GLU A 354 15.81 7.74 34.08
C GLU A 354 14.44 7.04 34.05
N THR A 355 13.79 6.97 32.88
CA THR A 355 13.04 5.78 32.37
C THR A 355 12.19 6.13 31.15
N GLY A 356 12.18 5.21 30.18
CA GLY A 356 11.80 5.46 28.80
C GLY A 356 10.36 5.90 28.51
N SER A 357 10.21 6.38 27.27
CA SER A 357 9.04 6.84 26.48
C SER A 357 7.65 6.20 26.76
N GLY A 358 7.56 5.10 27.50
CA GLY A 358 6.30 4.43 27.88
C GLY A 358 5.50 5.07 29.03
N SER A 359 6.03 6.08 29.74
CA SER A 359 5.36 6.69 30.90
C SER A 359 4.30 7.74 30.54
N LEU A 360 4.42 8.39 29.38
CA LEU A 360 3.64 9.58 29.03
C LEU A 360 2.27 9.24 28.42
N TRP A 361 2.23 8.28 27.47
CA TRP A 361 0.98 7.67 26.99
C TRP A 361 0.17 7.02 28.12
N ARG A 362 0.88 6.43 29.09
CA ARG A 362 0.24 5.84 30.27
C ARG A 362 -0.51 6.90 31.08
N ARG A 363 -0.04 8.16 31.17
CA ARG A 363 -0.75 9.24 31.88
C ARG A 363 -1.92 9.82 31.09
N ILE A 364 -1.81 9.90 29.76
CA ILE A 364 -2.88 10.43 28.88
C ILE A 364 -4.05 9.45 28.77
N VAL A 365 -3.77 8.15 28.65
CA VAL A 365 -4.80 7.10 28.54
C VAL A 365 -5.29 6.63 29.91
N PHE A 366 -4.39 6.60 30.91
CA PHE A 366 -4.68 6.14 32.26
C PHE A 366 -4.27 7.21 33.28
N LYS A 367 -5.13 8.21 33.50
CA LYS A 367 -5.14 8.91 34.79
C LYS A 367 -5.51 7.89 35.85
N LYS A 368 -4.50 7.28 36.47
CA LYS A 368 -4.66 6.46 37.67
C LYS A 368 -5.04 7.42 38.80
N ASN A 369 -6.34 7.66 38.95
CA ASN A 369 -6.88 7.93 40.28
C ASN A 369 -6.90 6.60 41.01
N ASP A 370 -6.44 6.61 42.24
CA ASP A 370 -6.37 5.44 43.11
C ASP A 370 -7.72 4.71 43.19
N GLY A 371 -7.67 3.38 43.13
CA GLY A 371 -8.73 2.51 43.65
C GLY A 371 -9.98 2.23 42.80
N VAL A 372 -10.17 2.82 41.62
CA VAL A 372 -11.38 2.52 40.79
C VAL A 372 -10.97 2.24 39.34
N ARG A 373 -11.11 0.98 38.89
CA ARG A 373 -11.18 0.68 37.45
C ARG A 373 -12.35 1.50 36.90
N ALA A 374 -12.07 2.48 36.03
CA ALA A 374 -13.12 3.28 35.41
C ALA A 374 -14.13 2.34 34.75
N ASP A 375 -15.34 2.32 35.32
CA ASP A 375 -16.44 1.47 34.93
C ASP A 375 -16.75 1.66 33.43
N GLY A 376 -16.70 0.58 32.63
CA GLY A 376 -17.14 0.59 31.23
C GLY A 376 -16.10 0.63 30.10
N SER A 377 -14.78 0.55 30.34
CA SER A 377 -13.80 0.48 29.23
C SER A 377 -14.06 -0.74 28.32
N VAL A 378 -14.18 -0.54 27.01
CA VAL A 378 -14.45 -1.61 26.04
C VAL A 378 -13.17 -2.04 25.35
N THR A 379 -12.86 -3.32 25.39
CA THR A 379 -11.73 -3.90 24.64
C THR A 379 -12.14 -4.15 23.18
N MET A 380 -11.31 -3.68 22.26
CA MET A 380 -11.40 -3.85 20.81
C MET A 380 -10.27 -4.73 20.28
N ALA A 381 -9.62 -5.51 21.15
CA ALA A 381 -8.60 -6.46 20.73
C ALA A 381 -9.21 -7.53 19.81
N ASN A 382 -8.40 -7.99 18.86
CA ASN A 382 -8.81 -9.06 17.95
C ASN A 382 -9.20 -10.32 18.73
N SER A 383 -10.17 -11.07 18.20
CA SER A 383 -10.55 -12.35 18.77
C SER A 383 -9.38 -13.34 18.72
N TRP A 384 -9.36 -14.31 19.63
CA TRP A 384 -8.28 -15.29 19.70
C TRP A 384 -8.09 -16.07 18.38
N LEU A 385 -9.17 -16.37 17.67
CA LEU A 385 -9.13 -17.00 16.35
C LEU A 385 -8.43 -16.12 15.31
N VAL A 386 -8.76 -14.83 15.27
CA VAL A 386 -8.12 -13.88 14.35
C VAL A 386 -6.63 -13.73 14.69
N CYS A 387 -6.28 -13.70 15.97
CA CYS A 387 -4.88 -13.66 16.40
C CYS A 387 -4.10 -14.92 15.99
N ILE A 388 -4.66 -16.12 16.18
CA ILE A 388 -4.01 -17.37 15.73
C ILE A 388 -3.82 -17.35 14.22
N LEU A 389 -4.86 -17.00 13.46
CA LEU A 389 -4.79 -16.97 12.01
C LEU A 389 -3.76 -15.94 11.51
N ALA A 390 -3.71 -14.75 12.13
CA ALA A 390 -2.72 -13.74 11.79
C ALA A 390 -1.28 -14.21 12.07
N VAL A 391 -1.05 -14.89 13.20
CA VAL A 391 0.27 -15.46 13.53
C VAL A 391 0.65 -16.59 12.58
N LEU A 392 -0.30 -17.44 12.19
CA LEU A 392 -0.06 -18.51 11.22
C LEU A 392 0.31 -17.94 9.86
N VAL A 393 -0.45 -16.98 9.34
CA VAL A 393 -0.15 -16.30 8.08
C VAL A 393 1.23 -15.63 8.14
N TRP A 394 1.53 -14.92 9.23
CA TRP A 394 2.84 -14.32 9.45
C TRP A 394 3.98 -15.35 9.45
N LEU A 395 3.78 -16.50 10.09
CA LEU A 395 4.76 -17.59 10.13
C LEU A 395 4.99 -18.16 8.73
N VAL A 396 3.92 -18.42 7.96
CA VAL A 396 4.02 -18.90 6.57
C VAL A 396 4.82 -17.92 5.72
N ILE A 397 4.50 -16.63 5.77
CA ILE A 397 5.23 -15.58 5.03
C ILE A 397 6.70 -15.56 5.44
N THR A 398 6.99 -15.67 6.73
CA THR A 398 8.36 -15.63 7.25
C THR A 398 9.16 -16.85 6.79
N VAL A 399 8.58 -18.06 6.86
CA VAL A 399 9.21 -19.29 6.41
C VAL A 399 9.47 -19.26 4.90
N LEU A 400 8.52 -18.80 4.10
CA LEU A 400 8.68 -18.67 2.65
C LEU A 400 9.82 -17.71 2.29
N ASN A 401 9.87 -16.55 2.94
CA ASN A 401 10.95 -15.58 2.72
C ASN A 401 12.33 -16.11 3.15
N ILE A 402 12.40 -16.80 4.30
CA ILE A 402 13.66 -17.44 4.75
C ILE A 402 14.10 -18.51 3.75
N ALA A 403 13.19 -19.38 3.32
CA ALA A 403 13.47 -20.42 2.35
C ALA A 403 13.95 -19.82 1.01
N ASN A 404 13.32 -18.75 0.55
CA ASN A 404 13.72 -18.04 -0.65
C ASN A 404 15.14 -17.47 -0.54
N LEU A 405 15.47 -16.81 0.58
CA LEU A 405 16.82 -16.26 0.83
C LEU A 405 17.89 -17.36 0.89
N VAL A 406 17.59 -18.49 1.53
CA VAL A 406 18.52 -19.63 1.64
C VAL A 406 18.75 -20.29 0.28
N LEU A 407 17.72 -20.41 -0.55
CA LEU A 407 17.84 -20.99 -1.89
C LEU A 407 18.52 -20.05 -2.88
N LEU A 408 18.28 -18.74 -2.78
CA LEU A 408 18.99 -17.72 -3.56
C LEU A 408 20.48 -17.68 -3.22
N GLY A 409 20.86 -17.80 -1.95
CA GLY A 409 22.25 -17.81 -1.52
C GLY A 409 23.06 -19.08 -1.87
N LYS A 410 22.43 -20.08 -2.50
CA LYS A 410 23.08 -21.31 -2.99
C LYS A 410 23.35 -21.30 -4.50
N GLN A 411 22.95 -20.23 -5.21
CA GLN A 411 23.40 -19.94 -6.58
C GLN A 411 24.75 -19.25 -6.54
#